data_AF-A0A537N1N0-F1
#
_entry.id   AF-A0A537N1N0-F1
#
_cell.length_a   1.000
_cell.length_b   1.000
_cell.length_c   1.000
_cell.angle_alpha   90.00
_cell.angle_beta   90.00
_cell.angle_gamma   90.00
#
_symmetry.space_group_name_H-M   'P 1'
#
loop_
_entity.id
_entity.type
_entity.pdbx_description
1 polymer ?
#
loop_
_entity_poly.entity_id
_entity_poly.type
_entity_poly.pdbx_seq_one_letter_code
_entity_poly.pdbx_strand_id
1 'polypeptide(L)'
;MPYAIIKRAIEEKHSLTAYYDNYLRHFSPHILGLDRQAWPGTVGWQYGGGRPGALPGQGAWCFFHVWGLIDLRPNNDGWKAGPPGGKPRHLIPRVDIGV
;
A
#
# COMPACT_ATOMS: atom_id res chain seq x y z
N MET A 1 -6.02 -9.51 -10.63
CA MET A 1 -5.32 -10.34 -9.61
C MET A 1 -4.57 -9.55 -8.52
N PRO A 2 -4.02 -8.34 -8.74
CA PRO A 2 -3.35 -7.57 -7.67
C PRO A 2 -4.25 -7.26 -6.47
N TYR A 3 -5.53 -6.95 -6.72
CA TYR A 3 -6.51 -6.66 -5.68
C TYR A 3 -6.64 -7.78 -4.63
N ALA A 4 -6.74 -9.04 -5.08
CA ALA A 4 -6.87 -10.20 -4.18
C ALA A 4 -5.60 -10.43 -3.33
N ILE A 5 -4.41 -10.19 -3.92
CA ILE A 5 -3.13 -10.26 -3.21
C ILE A 5 -3.08 -9.22 -2.10
N ILE A 6 -3.50 -7.98 -2.38
CA ILE A 6 -3.55 -6.91 -1.37
C ILE A 6 -4.52 -7.25 -0.26
N LYS A 7 -5.72 -7.72 -0.61
CA LYS A 7 -6.75 -8.09 0.38
C LYS A 7 -6.20 -9.14 1.36
N ARG A 8 -5.65 -10.22 0.81
CA ARG A 8 -5.05 -11.31 1.60
C ARG A 8 -3.88 -10.82 2.46
N ALA A 9 -3.03 -9.96 1.90
CA ALA A 9 -1.93 -9.37 2.66
C ALA A 9 -2.42 -8.54 3.85
N ILE A 10 -3.54 -7.83 3.73
CA ILE A 10 -4.15 -7.11 4.85
C ILE A 10 -4.69 -8.06 5.92
N GLU A 11 -5.37 -9.13 5.51
CA GLU A 11 -5.92 -10.15 6.42
C GLU A 11 -4.81 -10.88 7.19
N GLU A 12 -3.76 -11.29 6.50
CA GLU A 12 -2.64 -12.05 7.07
C GLU A 12 -1.55 -11.16 7.70
N LYS A 13 -1.68 -9.83 7.59
CA LYS A 13 -0.65 -8.86 7.99
C LYS A 13 0.71 -9.17 7.35
N HIS A 14 0.74 -9.28 6.02
CA HIS A 14 1.96 -9.43 5.23
C HIS A 14 2.35 -8.14 4.50
N SER A 15 3.66 -7.87 4.47
CA SER A 15 4.20 -6.79 3.64
C SER A 15 4.33 -7.23 2.18
N LEU A 16 4.25 -6.25 1.29
CA LEU A 16 4.26 -6.44 -0.16
C LEU A 16 5.41 -5.67 -0.80
N THR A 17 5.82 -6.18 -1.96
CA THR A 17 6.71 -5.50 -2.89
C THR A 17 6.05 -5.40 -4.26
N ALA A 18 6.22 -4.25 -4.90
CA ALA A 18 5.81 -4.00 -6.27
C ALA A 18 6.64 -2.87 -6.88
N TYR A 19 6.58 -2.75 -8.20
CA TYR A 19 6.96 -1.54 -8.89
C TYR A 19 5.77 -0.59 -9.02
N TYR A 20 6.01 0.70 -8.79
CA TYR A 20 5.06 1.77 -9.02
C TYR A 20 5.82 2.99 -9.55
N ASP A 21 5.41 3.55 -10.68
CA ASP A 21 6.13 4.61 -11.41
C ASP A 21 7.63 4.29 -11.64
N ASN A 22 7.96 3.05 -12.04
CA ASN A 22 9.33 2.55 -12.25
C ASN A 22 10.23 2.48 -11.01
N TYR A 23 9.66 2.60 -9.81
CA TYR A 23 10.40 2.44 -8.58
C TYR A 23 9.90 1.23 -7.79
N LEU A 24 10.85 0.47 -7.24
CA LEU A 24 10.56 -0.59 -6.28
C LEU A 24 9.97 0.02 -5.01
N ARG A 25 8.86 -0.55 -4.53
CA ARG A 25 8.16 -0.18 -3.29
C ARG A 25 8.20 -1.37 -2.34
N HIS A 26 8.57 -1.13 -1.09
CA HIS A 26 8.31 -2.06 0.01
C HIS A 26 7.30 -1.42 0.96
N PHE A 27 6.12 -2.02 1.07
CA PHE A 27 5.03 -1.41 1.81
C PHE A 27 4.13 -2.44 2.47
N SER A 28 3.54 -2.06 3.60
CA SER A 28 2.48 -2.84 4.23
C SER A 28 1.14 -2.21 3.86
N PRO A 29 0.28 -2.88 3.08
CA PRO A 29 -1.04 -2.34 2.75
C PRO A 29 -1.84 -2.17 4.04
N HIS A 30 -2.74 -1.21 4.17
CA HIS A 30 -3.54 -1.03 5.40
C HIS A 30 -5.02 -0.89 5.11
N ILE A 31 -5.35 -0.37 3.94
CA ILE A 31 -6.72 -0.17 3.49
C ILE A 31 -6.76 -0.56 2.02
N LEU A 32 -7.80 -1.27 1.62
CA LEU A 32 -8.12 -1.54 0.22
C LEU A 32 -9.59 -1.18 0.00
N GLY A 33 -9.86 -0.55 -1.14
CA GLY A 33 -11.19 -0.13 -1.49
C GLY A 33 -11.22 0.64 -2.80
N LEU A 34 -12.23 1.49 -2.96
CA LEU A 34 -12.40 2.36 -4.10
C LEU A 34 -12.16 3.82 -3.73
N ASP A 35 -11.44 4.54 -4.59
CA ASP A 35 -11.25 5.98 -4.50
C ASP A 35 -12.52 6.77 -4.90
N ARG A 36 -12.43 8.10 -4.93
CA ARG A 36 -13.57 8.97 -5.32
C ARG A 36 -14.01 8.79 -6.77
N GLN A 37 -13.16 8.25 -7.64
CA GLN A 37 -13.44 7.96 -9.05
C GLN A 37 -13.90 6.51 -9.25
N ALA A 38 -14.18 5.79 -8.15
CA ALA A 38 -14.52 4.38 -8.13
C ALA A 38 -13.41 3.47 -8.68
N TRP A 39 -12.15 3.91 -8.61
CA TRP A 39 -11.01 3.08 -9.01
C TRP A 39 -10.43 2.33 -7.80
N PRO A 40 -10.03 1.06 -7.97
CA PRO A 40 -9.41 0.31 -6.89
C PRO A 40 -8.08 0.95 -6.45
N GLY A 41 -7.98 1.24 -5.17
CA GLY A 41 -6.81 1.85 -4.54
C GLY A 41 -6.48 1.20 -3.21
N THR A 42 -5.23 1.30 -2.80
CA THR A 42 -4.77 0.88 -1.48
C THR A 42 -3.99 1.99 -0.80
N VAL A 43 -4.20 2.14 0.51
CA VAL A 43 -3.36 2.98 1.37
C VAL A 43 -2.47 2.06 2.16
N GLY A 44 -1.16 2.28 2.14
CA GLY A 44 -0.18 1.48 2.87
C GLY A 44 0.94 2.32 3.45
N TRP A 45 1.66 1.74 4.40
CA TRP A 45 2.89 2.31 4.93
C TRP A 45 4.06 1.83 4.08
N GLN A 46 4.66 2.73 3.29
CA GLN A 46 5.89 2.45 2.57
C GLN A 46 7.07 2.64 3.52
N TYR A 47 7.79 1.56 3.82
CA TYR A 47 8.93 1.57 4.74
C TYR A 47 10.28 1.36 4.04
N GLY A 48 10.26 1.04 2.75
CA GLY A 48 11.48 0.84 1.97
C GLY A 48 11.27 1.02 0.47
N GLY A 49 12.36 0.86 -0.28
CA GLY A 49 12.39 1.09 -1.73
C GLY A 49 12.60 2.56 -2.09
N GLY A 50 12.29 2.91 -3.33
CA GLY A 50 12.42 4.27 -3.85
C GLY A 50 11.11 5.05 -3.81
N ARG A 51 11.17 6.33 -4.17
CA ARG A 51 10.08 7.17 -4.71
C ARG A 51 10.68 8.46 -5.28
N PRO A 52 9.96 9.20 -6.14
CA PRO A 52 10.39 10.54 -6.52
C PRO A 52 10.65 11.40 -5.28
N GLY A 53 11.80 12.07 -5.22
CA GLY A 53 12.20 12.89 -4.06
C GLY A 53 12.64 12.12 -2.82
N ALA A 54 13.00 10.83 -2.97
CA ALA A 54 13.43 9.92 -1.90
C ALA A 54 12.35 9.58 -0.85
N LEU A 55 12.50 8.41 -0.23
CA LEU A 55 11.65 7.98 0.88
C LEU A 55 12.24 8.54 2.18
N PRO A 56 11.45 9.16 3.08
CA PRO A 56 11.91 9.53 4.41
C PRO A 56 12.45 8.30 5.15
N GLY A 57 13.49 8.47 5.99
CA GLY A 57 14.16 7.34 6.66
C GLY A 57 13.25 6.51 7.57
N GLN A 58 12.12 7.05 8.02
CA GLN A 58 11.11 6.31 8.80
C GLN A 58 10.05 5.61 7.93
N GLY A 59 9.94 5.96 6.65
CA GLY A 59 8.84 5.58 5.77
C GLY A 59 7.80 6.70 5.57
N ALA A 60 6.76 6.41 4.81
CA ALA A 60 5.66 7.34 4.55
C ALA A 60 4.34 6.61 4.28
N TRP A 61 3.22 7.26 4.64
CA TRP A 61 1.91 6.83 4.21
C TRP A 61 1.76 7.14 2.72
N CYS A 62 1.46 6.12 1.94
CA CYS A 62 1.31 6.21 0.50
C CYS A 62 -0.04 5.66 0.06
N PHE A 63 -0.57 6.25 -1.00
CA PHE A 63 -1.71 5.74 -1.73
C PHE A 63 -1.19 5.19 -3.07
N PHE A 64 -1.67 4.02 -3.46
CA PHE A 64 -1.36 3.40 -4.72
C PHE A 64 -2.65 2.99 -5.43
N HIS A 65 -2.77 3.37 -6.70
CA HIS A 65 -3.76 2.75 -7.56
C HIS A 65 -3.39 1.28 -7.79
N VAL A 66 -4.35 0.38 -7.62
CA VAL A 66 -4.09 -1.08 -7.71
C VAL A 66 -3.62 -1.46 -9.12
N TRP A 67 -4.11 -0.76 -10.15
CA TRP A 67 -3.70 -0.97 -11.54
C TRP A 67 -2.27 -0.48 -11.84
N GLY A 68 -1.71 0.41 -11.02
CA GLY A 68 -0.34 0.91 -11.18
C GLY A 68 0.72 0.04 -10.49
N LEU A 69 0.31 -0.98 -9.72
CA LEU A 69 1.22 -1.90 -9.04
C LEU A 69 1.61 -3.06 -9.97
N ILE A 70 2.87 -3.08 -10.36
CA ILE A 70 3.46 -4.08 -11.27
C ILE A 70 4.32 -5.06 -10.46
N ASP A 71 4.30 -6.35 -10.82
CA ASP A 71 5.03 -7.44 -10.12
C ASP A 71 4.74 -7.48 -8.61
N LEU A 72 3.47 -7.31 -8.25
CA LEU A 72 3.04 -7.29 -6.85
C LEU A 72 3.13 -8.68 -6.21
N ARG A 73 3.91 -8.80 -5.14
CA ARG A 73 4.10 -10.05 -4.39
C ARG A 73 4.40 -9.81 -2.90
N PRO A 74 4.09 -10.76 -2.01
CA PRO A 74 4.60 -10.76 -0.64
C PRO A 74 6.13 -10.79 -0.62
N ASN A 75 6.74 -10.11 0.34
CA ASN A 75 8.20 -9.99 0.42
C ASN A 75 8.83 -10.58 1.70
N ASN A 76 8.07 -11.38 2.45
CA ASN A 76 8.47 -12.01 3.72
C ASN A 76 8.91 -11.04 4.83
N ASP A 77 8.80 -9.73 4.62
CA ASP A 77 9.03 -8.76 5.68
C ASP A 77 7.86 -8.77 6.65
N GLY A 78 8.16 -8.62 7.95
CA GLY A 78 7.14 -8.39 8.96
C GLY A 78 6.31 -7.13 8.65
N TRP A 79 5.02 -7.17 8.99
CA TRP A 79 4.12 -6.03 8.83
C TRP A 79 4.64 -4.77 9.53
N LYS A 80 4.66 -3.65 8.81
CA LYS A 80 5.05 -2.34 9.33
C LYS A 80 3.81 -1.47 9.44
N ALA A 81 3.31 -1.30 10.67
CA ALA A 81 2.08 -0.57 10.95
C ALA A 81 2.13 0.94 10.63
N GLY A 82 3.35 1.50 10.52
CA GLY A 82 3.55 2.95 10.48
C GLY A 82 3.19 3.65 11.81
N PRO A 83 3.39 4.96 11.88
CA PRO A 83 2.98 5.76 13.04
C PRO A 83 1.44 5.80 13.16
N PRO A 84 0.89 5.95 14.38
CA PRO A 84 -0.55 5.94 14.62
C PRO A 84 -1.32 7.09 13.93
N GLY A 85 -0.62 8.16 13.54
CA GLY A 85 -1.17 9.32 12.83
C GLY A 85 -0.86 9.35 11.34
N GLY A 86 -1.64 10.13 10.59
CA GLY A 86 -1.35 10.47 9.20
C GLY A 86 -1.81 9.47 8.14
N LYS A 87 -2.46 8.36 8.52
CA LYS A 87 -3.04 7.41 7.57
C LYS A 87 -4.15 8.09 6.75
N PRO A 88 -4.00 8.29 5.42
CA PRO A 88 -4.93 9.07 4.62
C PRO A 88 -6.19 8.27 4.25
N ARG A 89 -7.00 7.90 5.25
CA ARG A 89 -8.24 7.12 5.09
C ARG A 89 -9.23 7.79 4.11
N HIS A 90 -9.24 9.12 4.08
CA HIS A 90 -10.12 9.91 3.23
C HIS A 90 -9.90 9.71 1.71
N LEU A 91 -8.79 9.09 1.30
CA LEU A 91 -8.51 8.78 -0.11
C LEU A 91 -9.26 7.53 -0.60
N ILE A 92 -9.75 6.68 0.32
CA ILE A 92 -10.56 5.49 0.03
C ILE A 92 -11.95 5.69 0.67
N PRO A 93 -12.86 6.47 0.05
CA PRO A 93 -14.20 6.71 0.59
C PRO A 93 -15.07 5.44 0.69
N ARG A 94 -14.80 4.41 -0.13
CA ARG A 94 -15.49 3.11 -0.04
C ARG A 94 -14.46 2.05 0.33
N VAL A 95 -14.41 1.70 1.61
CA VAL A 95 -13.45 0.73 2.15
C VAL A 95 -14.04 -0.68 2.03
N ASP A 96 -13.27 -1.59 1.45
CA ASP A 96 -13.63 -3.02 1.37
C ASP A 96 -12.98 -3.79 2.52
N ILE A 97 -11.73 -3.45 2.87
CA ILE A 97 -11.03 -3.96 4.05
C ILE A 97 -10.04 -2.92 4.58
N GLY A 98 -9.84 -2.85 5.89
CA GLY A 98 -8.75 -2.06 6.45
C GLY A 98 -8.55 -2.25 7.95
N VAL A 99 -7.37 -1.80 8.42
CA VAL A 99 -6.93 -1.82 9.83
C VAL A 99 -6.49 -0.44 10.32
#